data_AF-A0A8T4EFX7-F1
#
_entry.id   AF-A0A8T4EFX7-F1
#
_cell.length_a   1.000
_cell.length_b   1.000
_cell.length_c   1.000
_cell.angle_alpha   90.00
_cell.angle_beta   90.00
_cell.angle_gamma   90.00
#
_symmetry.space_group_name_H-M   'P 1'
#
loop_
_entity.id
_entity.type
_entity.pdbx_description
1 polymer ?
#
loop_
_entity_poly.entity_id
_entity_poly.type
_entity_poly.pdbx_seq_one_letter_code
_entity_poly.pdbx_strand_id
1 'polypeptide(L)'
;MKRVGVLISGRGTNLQALIDAETQGRLGGQIVLVISNKSRAKGLERAKDAGIKTLVVTKKEYPDREDYDRQLIAVLQQHDVNLVVLAGYMRMLTDHFIAIFKNRIINVHPSLLPSFKGVRAQWQAIDFGV
;
A
#
# COMPACT_ATOMS: atom_id res chain seq x y z
N MET A 1 -18.11 3.59 -8.78
CA MET A 1 -17.44 3.59 -7.46
C MET A 1 -15.95 3.39 -7.69
N LYS A 2 -15.06 4.13 -6.99
CA LYS A 2 -13.60 3.96 -7.18
C LYS A 2 -13.14 2.61 -6.62
N ARG A 3 -12.39 1.85 -7.41
CA ARG A 3 -11.77 0.59 -6.98
C ARG A 3 -10.38 0.86 -6.40
N VAL A 4 -10.18 0.49 -5.16
CA VAL A 4 -8.97 0.80 -4.37
C VAL A 4 -8.12 -0.46 -4.21
N GLY A 5 -6.85 -0.36 -4.60
CA GLY A 5 -5.83 -1.37 -4.32
C GLY A 5 -4.93 -0.88 -3.19
N VAL A 6 -4.74 -1.68 -2.15
CA VAL A 6 -3.93 -1.28 -0.98
C VAL A 6 -2.65 -2.11 -0.94
N LEU A 7 -1.50 -1.44 -0.94
CA LEU A 7 -0.18 -2.07 -0.80
C LEU A 7 0.30 -2.01 0.65
N ILE A 8 0.78 -3.13 1.19
CA ILE A 8 1.23 -3.25 2.58
C ILE A 8 2.56 -4.02 2.72
N SER A 9 3.24 -3.86 3.86
CA SER A 9 4.45 -4.63 4.20
C SER A 9 4.48 -5.19 5.63
N GLY A 10 3.42 -5.03 6.42
CA GLY A 10 3.49 -5.31 7.85
C GLY A 10 2.16 -5.44 8.57
N ARG A 11 2.03 -4.78 9.73
CA ARG A 11 0.91 -4.94 10.68
C ARG A 11 -0.47 -4.60 10.10
N GLY A 12 -0.53 -3.71 9.12
CA GLY A 12 -1.77 -3.33 8.44
C GLY A 12 -2.74 -2.51 9.30
N THR A 13 -2.26 -1.69 10.24
CA THR A 13 -3.14 -0.83 11.06
C THR A 13 -3.84 0.24 10.23
N ASN A 14 -3.13 0.87 9.29
CA ASN A 14 -3.76 1.79 8.31
C ASN A 14 -4.73 1.06 7.39
N LEU A 15 -4.41 -0.18 6.99
CA LEU A 15 -5.35 -1.01 6.22
C LEU A 15 -6.62 -1.28 7.02
N GLN A 16 -6.53 -1.62 8.31
CA GLN A 16 -7.71 -1.80 9.16
C GLN A 16 -8.59 -0.56 9.19
N ALA A 17 -7.99 0.63 9.38
CA ALA A 17 -8.74 1.88 9.39
C ALA A 17 -9.46 2.15 8.05
N LEU A 18 -8.86 1.76 6.92
CA LEU A 18 -9.49 1.87 5.60
C LEU A 18 -10.67 0.89 5.46
N ILE A 19 -10.51 -0.36 5.92
CA ILE A 19 -11.57 -1.37 5.95
C ILE A 19 -12.73 -0.89 6.81
N ASP A 20 -12.46 -0.41 8.02
CA ASP A 20 -13.48 0.08 8.94
C ASP A 20 -14.23 1.28 8.34
N ALA A 21 -13.52 2.16 7.61
CA ALA A 21 -14.13 3.29 6.90
C ALA A 21 -15.00 2.84 5.71
N GLU A 22 -14.62 1.78 4.99
CA GLU A 22 -15.42 1.18 3.92
C GLU A 22 -16.72 0.58 4.47
N THR A 23 -16.63 -0.23 5.52
CA THR A 23 -17.79 -0.84 6.20
C THR A 23 -18.79 0.21 6.69
N GLN A 24 -18.29 1.37 7.10
CA GLN A 24 -19.13 2.49 7.55
C GLN A 24 -19.58 3.43 6.41
N GLY A 25 -19.27 3.12 5.15
CA GLY A 25 -19.64 3.94 3.99
C GLY A 25 -18.88 5.26 3.87
N ARG A 26 -17.82 5.46 4.65
CA ARG A 26 -17.03 6.71 4.74
C ARG A 26 -15.81 6.74 3.81
N LEU A 27 -15.43 5.61 3.21
CA LEU A 27 -14.25 5.53 2.35
C LEU A 27 -14.43 6.26 1.00
N GLY A 28 -15.65 6.31 0.46
CA GLY A 28 -15.92 6.88 -0.88
C GLY A 28 -15.41 6.00 -2.05
N GLY A 29 -15.06 4.76 -1.77
CA GLY A 29 -14.57 3.76 -2.73
C GLY A 29 -14.69 2.36 -2.14
N GLN A 30 -14.27 1.35 -2.91
CA GLN A 30 -14.29 -0.05 -2.51
C GLN A 30 -12.87 -0.62 -2.48
N ILE A 31 -12.46 -1.29 -1.40
CA ILE A 31 -11.16 -1.98 -1.36
C ILE A 31 -11.33 -3.33 -2.06
N VAL A 32 -10.75 -3.44 -3.25
CA VAL A 32 -10.95 -4.62 -4.11
C VAL A 32 -9.79 -5.60 -4.04
N LEU A 33 -8.63 -5.14 -3.59
CA LEU A 33 -7.41 -5.92 -3.53
C LEU A 33 -6.42 -5.38 -2.50
N VAL A 34 -5.84 -6.29 -1.72
CA VAL A 34 -4.69 -6.00 -0.85
C VAL A 34 -3.49 -6.80 -1.33
N ILE A 35 -2.38 -6.13 -1.62
CA ILE A 35 -1.13 -6.77 -2.02
C ILE A 35 -0.07 -6.55 -0.95
N SER A 36 0.60 -7.63 -0.53
CA SER A 36 1.76 -7.54 0.37
C SER A 36 3.04 -7.94 -0.33
N ASN A 37 4.14 -7.24 -0.03
CA ASN A 37 5.48 -7.68 -0.42
C ASN A 37 6.12 -8.67 0.57
N LYS A 38 5.41 -9.02 1.65
CA LYS A 38 5.83 -10.01 2.66
C LYS A 38 4.71 -11.02 2.90
N SER A 39 4.99 -12.30 2.72
CA SER A 39 4.02 -13.39 2.89
C SER A 39 3.46 -13.50 4.31
N ARG A 40 4.22 -13.07 5.32
CA ARG A 40 3.83 -13.10 6.75
C ARG A 40 3.34 -11.76 7.27
N ALA A 41 2.92 -10.83 6.40
CA ALA A 41 2.37 -9.56 6.86
C ALA A 41 1.00 -9.79 7.52
N LYS A 42 0.88 -9.43 8.81
CA LYS A 42 -0.40 -9.53 9.55
C LYS A 42 -1.56 -8.76 8.89
N GLY A 43 -1.27 -7.73 8.09
CA GLY A 43 -2.32 -7.04 7.32
C GLY A 43 -3.03 -7.93 6.29
N LEU A 44 -2.42 -9.04 5.84
CA LEU A 44 -3.09 -10.00 4.96
C LEU A 44 -4.24 -10.72 5.68
N GLU A 45 -4.07 -11.06 6.96
CA GLU A 45 -5.11 -11.67 7.78
C GLU A 45 -6.30 -10.73 7.91
N ARG A 46 -6.05 -9.45 8.23
CA ARG A 46 -7.09 -8.41 8.31
C ARG A 46 -7.93 -8.30 7.03
N ALA A 47 -7.26 -8.33 5.87
CA ALA A 47 -7.94 -8.27 4.58
C ALA A 47 -8.79 -9.52 4.33
N LYS A 48 -8.27 -10.71 4.65
CA LYS A 48 -9.01 -11.98 4.52
C LYS A 48 -10.23 -12.02 5.45
N ASP A 49 -10.08 -11.58 6.70
CA ASP A 49 -11.17 -11.53 7.68
C ASP A 49 -12.29 -10.59 7.22
N ALA A 50 -11.95 -9.53 6.47
CA ALA A 50 -12.90 -8.62 5.83
C ALA A 50 -13.43 -9.11 4.46
N GLY A 51 -13.08 -10.31 4.02
CA GLY A 51 -13.51 -10.86 2.72
C GLY A 51 -12.85 -10.20 1.50
N ILE A 52 -11.76 -9.46 1.69
CA ILE A 52 -11.06 -8.76 0.62
C ILE A 52 -10.03 -9.68 -0.03
N LYS A 53 -9.94 -9.66 -1.36
CA LYS A 53 -8.93 -10.42 -2.10
C LYS A 53 -7.52 -10.01 -1.68
N THR A 54 -6.67 -11.01 -1.46
CA THR A 54 -5.27 -10.80 -1.08
C THR A 54 -4.32 -11.43 -2.07
N LEU A 55 -3.17 -10.80 -2.28
CA LEU A 55 -2.08 -11.35 -3.08
C LEU A 55 -0.73 -11.05 -2.43
N VAL A 56 0.23 -11.93 -2.65
CA VAL A 56 1.61 -11.74 -2.20
C VAL A 56 2.51 -11.69 -3.43
N VAL A 57 3.31 -10.63 -3.56
CA VAL A 57 4.38 -10.55 -4.58
C VAL A 57 5.67 -10.31 -3.84
N THR A 58 6.60 -11.25 -3.89
CA THR A 58 7.86 -11.16 -3.13
C THR A 58 9.05 -10.79 -4.01
N LYS A 59 10.10 -10.23 -3.40
CA LYS A 59 11.39 -10.00 -4.09
C LYS A 59 12.07 -11.32 -4.52
N LYS A 60 11.73 -12.45 -3.87
CA LYS A 60 12.30 -13.75 -4.23
C LYS A 60 11.83 -14.21 -5.61
N GLU A 61 10.57 -13.91 -5.95
CA GLU A 61 9.97 -14.21 -7.25
C GLU A 61 10.43 -13.21 -8.32
N TYR A 62 10.60 -11.94 -7.93
CA TYR A 62 11.03 -10.86 -8.82
C TYR A 62 12.18 -10.06 -8.18
N PRO A 63 13.44 -10.47 -8.43
CA PRO A 63 14.60 -9.82 -7.83
C PRO A 63 14.86 -8.42 -8.41
N ASP A 64 14.54 -8.25 -9.70
CA ASP A 64 14.57 -6.99 -10.41
C ASP A 64 13.39 -6.09 -9.99
N ARG A 65 13.64 -4.78 -9.85
CA ARG A 65 12.64 -3.84 -9.32
C ARG A 65 11.60 -3.50 -10.39
N GLU A 66 12.03 -3.39 -11.63
CA GLU A 66 11.22 -3.08 -12.80
C GLU A 66 10.25 -4.22 -13.08
N ASP A 67 10.72 -5.46 -13.08
CA ASP A 67 9.86 -6.65 -13.25
C ASP A 67 8.88 -6.81 -12.08
N TYR A 68 9.33 -6.56 -10.85
CA TYR A 68 8.46 -6.57 -9.68
C TYR A 68 7.31 -5.56 -9.81
N ASP A 69 7.61 -4.33 -10.22
CA ASP A 69 6.59 -3.29 -10.40
C ASP A 69 5.71 -3.56 -11.62
N ARG A 70 6.23 -4.11 -12.73
CA ARG A 70 5.41 -4.58 -13.86
C ARG A 70 4.39 -5.62 -13.41
N GLN A 71 4.80 -6.56 -12.57
CA GLN A 71 3.89 -7.56 -12.02
C GLN A 71 2.81 -6.91 -11.13
N LEU A 72 3.19 -5.95 -10.26
CA LEU A 72 2.20 -5.22 -9.47
C LEU A 72 1.21 -4.46 -10.35
N ILE A 73 1.68 -3.77 -11.39
CA ILE A 73 0.84 -3.05 -12.35
C ILE A 73 -0.16 -4.01 -13.01
N ALA A 74 0.32 -5.15 -13.53
CA ALA A 74 -0.50 -6.15 -14.18
C ALA A 74 -1.62 -6.65 -13.25
N VAL A 75 -1.28 -7.02 -12.01
CA VAL A 75 -2.28 -7.49 -11.03
C VAL A 75 -3.30 -6.40 -10.69
N LEU A 76 -2.85 -5.16 -10.48
CA LEU A 76 -3.72 -4.03 -10.16
C LEU A 76 -4.68 -3.73 -11.32
N GLN A 77 -4.21 -3.79 -12.57
CA GLN A 77 -5.03 -3.61 -13.76
C GLN A 77 -6.03 -4.76 -13.95
N GLN A 78 -5.63 -6.01 -13.73
CA GLN A 78 -6.52 -7.18 -13.77
C GLN A 78 -7.68 -7.09 -12.78
N HIS A 79 -7.53 -6.31 -11.71
CA HIS A 79 -8.57 -6.08 -10.70
C HIS A 79 -9.30 -4.73 -10.88
N ASP A 80 -9.07 -4.05 -12.00
CA ASP A 80 -9.61 -2.73 -12.36
C ASP A 80 -9.33 -1.66 -11.30
N VAL A 81 -8.16 -1.71 -10.64
CA VAL A 81 -7.82 -0.74 -9.60
C VAL A 81 -7.66 0.66 -10.20
N ASN A 82 -8.43 1.61 -9.66
CA ASN A 82 -8.38 3.00 -10.08
C ASN A 82 -7.48 3.86 -9.19
N LEU A 83 -7.35 3.52 -7.90
CA LEU A 83 -6.57 4.24 -6.90
C LEU A 83 -5.68 3.25 -6.13
N VAL A 84 -4.39 3.54 -6.05
CA VAL A 84 -3.42 2.78 -5.25
C VAL A 84 -3.17 3.50 -3.93
N VAL A 85 -3.31 2.81 -2.80
CA VAL A 85 -3.03 3.35 -1.46
C VAL A 85 -1.86 2.59 -0.84
N LEU A 86 -0.82 3.33 -0.45
CA LEU A 86 0.36 2.80 0.22
C LEU A 86 0.13 2.87 1.74
N ALA A 87 -0.24 1.76 2.35
CA ALA A 87 -0.59 1.67 3.77
C ALA A 87 0.52 0.96 4.56
N GLY A 88 1.63 1.67 4.77
CA GLY A 88 2.84 1.08 5.37
C GLY A 88 3.58 0.15 4.40
N TYR A 89 3.56 0.50 3.12
CA TYR A 89 4.32 -0.17 2.07
C TYR A 89 5.78 0.31 2.09
N MET A 90 6.73 -0.62 2.20
CA MET A 90 8.14 -0.35 2.51
C MET A 90 9.07 -0.55 1.30
N ARG A 91 8.56 -0.42 0.07
CA ARG A 91 9.38 -0.43 -1.15
C ARG A 91 9.14 0.83 -1.97
N MET A 92 10.19 1.29 -2.64
CA MET A 92 10.13 2.40 -3.59
C MET A 92 9.48 1.95 -4.90
N LEU A 93 8.47 2.68 -5.35
CA LEU A 93 7.84 2.52 -6.66
C LEU A 93 8.76 3.05 -7.76
N THR A 94 8.81 2.39 -8.90
CA THR A 94 9.52 2.82 -10.11
C THR A 94 8.81 3.96 -10.81
N ASP A 95 9.53 4.70 -11.66
CA ASP A 95 8.95 5.77 -12.47
C ASP A 95 7.86 5.23 -13.42
N HIS A 96 8.04 4.00 -13.92
CA HIS A 96 7.03 3.34 -14.74
C HIS A 96 5.71 3.11 -13.98
N PHE A 97 5.78 2.61 -12.74
CA PHE A 97 4.60 2.47 -11.89
C PHE A 97 3.90 3.81 -11.65
N ILE A 98 4.70 4.83 -11.30
CA ILE A 98 4.19 6.18 -11.05
C ILE A 98 3.52 6.76 -12.31
N ALA A 99 4.08 6.53 -13.49
CA ALA A 99 3.51 6.99 -14.75
C ALA A 99 2.16 6.33 -15.06
N ILE A 100 2.03 5.01 -14.87
CA ILE A 100 0.78 4.28 -15.11
C ILE A 100 -0.33 4.72 -14.14
N PHE A 101 0.00 4.92 -12.87
CA PHE A 101 -0.94 5.37 -11.84
C PHE A 101 -0.79 6.88 -11.53
N LYS A 102 -0.41 7.69 -12.52
CA LYS A 102 -0.22 9.13 -12.36
C LYS A 102 -1.44 9.78 -11.72
N ASN A 103 -1.22 10.58 -10.68
CA ASN A 103 -2.25 11.23 -9.85
C ASN A 103 -3.25 10.28 -9.18
N ARG A 104 -2.92 8.99 -9.08
CA ARG A 104 -3.78 7.92 -8.55
C ARG A 104 -3.05 7.05 -7.53
N ILE A 105 -2.07 7.63 -6.84
CA ILE A 105 -1.32 7.00 -5.74
C ILE A 105 -1.43 7.91 -4.52
N ILE A 106 -1.79 7.34 -3.38
CA ILE A 106 -1.80 8.03 -2.07
C ILE A 106 -0.87 7.28 -1.12
N ASN A 107 -0.04 8.01 -0.39
CA ASN A 107 0.80 7.47 0.66
C ASN A 107 0.55 8.21 1.97
N VAL A 108 0.57 7.47 3.08
CA VAL A 108 0.66 8.06 4.43
C VAL A 108 2.09 7.95 4.93
N HIS A 109 2.68 9.08 5.28
CA HIS A 109 4.04 9.18 5.80
C HIS A 109 3.99 9.66 7.27
N PRO A 110 4.67 9.01 8.22
CA PRO A 110 4.55 9.34 9.64
C PRO A 110 5.43 10.53 10.06
N SER A 111 5.33 11.63 9.33
CA SER A 111 5.89 12.94 9.70
C SER A 111 5.13 14.07 9.03
N LEU A 112 5.35 15.29 9.54
CA LEU A 112 4.91 16.51 8.87
C LEU A 112 5.90 16.87 7.76
N LEU A 113 5.61 16.42 6.53
CA LEU A 113 6.42 16.77 5.37
C LEU A 113 6.47 18.31 5.18
N PRO A 114 7.60 18.88 4.72
CA PRO A 114 8.77 18.21 4.16
C PRO A 114 9.78 17.65 5.18
N SER A 115 9.53 17.74 6.50
CA SER A 115 10.42 17.25 7.56
C SER A 115 10.46 15.71 7.65
N PHE A 116 11.61 15.18 8.08
CA PHE A 116 11.82 13.75 8.40
C PHE A 116 11.37 12.78 7.29
N LYS A 117 11.89 12.97 6.08
CA LYS A 117 11.66 12.05 4.95
C LYS A 117 12.35 10.70 5.19
N GLY A 118 11.95 9.69 4.42
CA GLY A 118 12.60 8.38 4.43
C GLY A 118 12.16 7.47 5.57
N VAL A 119 13.02 6.56 6.00
CA VAL A 119 12.65 5.53 6.99
C VAL A 119 12.80 6.04 8.42
N ARG A 120 12.08 5.41 9.37
CA ARG A 120 12.18 5.72 10.80
C ARG A 120 11.90 7.19 11.15
N ALA A 121 10.97 7.84 10.44
CA ALA A 121 10.69 9.28 10.60
C ALA A 121 10.36 9.70 12.05
N GLN A 122 9.67 8.84 12.82
CA GLN A 122 9.40 9.12 14.24
C GLN A 122 10.68 9.14 15.09
N TRP A 123 11.66 8.28 14.78
CA TRP A 123 12.96 8.31 15.47
C TRP A 123 13.75 9.56 15.08
N GLN A 124 13.70 9.96 13.80
CA GLN A 124 14.34 11.21 13.38
C GLN A 124 13.77 12.42 14.12
N ALA A 125 12.46 12.45 14.41
CA ALA A 125 11.83 13.50 15.21
C ALA A 125 12.34 13.50 16.66
N ILE A 126 12.37 12.32 17.30
CA ILE A 126 12.92 12.16 18.66
C ILE A 126 14.39 12.58 18.72
N ASP A 127 15.20 12.14 17.75
CA ASP A 127 16.64 12.47 17.68
C ASP A 127 16.86 13.96 17.43
N PHE A 128 15.93 14.62 16.72
CA PHE A 128 15.93 16.07 16.51
C PHE A 128 15.42 16.86 17.73
N GLY A 129 14.69 16.20 18.65
CA GLY A 129 14.19 16.78 19.89
C GLY A 129 12.74 17.27 19.84
N VAL A 130 11.89 16.70 18.98
CA VAL A 130 10.44 17.03 18.87
C VAL A 130 9.54 15.81 18.89
#